data_AF-A0A3C0C947-F1
#
_entry.id   AF-A0A3C0C947-F1
#
_cell.length_a   1.000
_cell.length_b   1.000
_cell.length_c   1.000
_cell.angle_alpha   90.00
_cell.angle_beta   90.00
_cell.angle_gamma   90.00
#
_symmetry.space_group_name_H-M   'P 1'
#
loop_
_entity.id
_entity.type
_entity.pdbx_description
1 polymer ?
#
loop_
_entity_poly.entity_id
_entity_poly.type
_entity_poly.pdbx_seq_one_letter_code
_entity_poly.pdbx_strand_id
1 'polypeptide(L)' 'SLIVRCRLPDRIPEKMQAQDFLRLMRHDKKVRQGVIRYVLPERLGKVGLYTDVSDDEIISLIDELKGIK' A
#
# COMPACT_ATOMS: atom_id res chain seq x y z
N SER A 1 -4.24 17.64 0.74
CA SER A 1 -5.19 16.57 0.34
C SER A 1 -6.44 16.63 1.22
N LEU A 2 -7.53 15.91 0.90
CA LEU A 2 -8.70 15.78 1.77
C LEU A 2 -8.33 15.17 3.13
N ILE A 3 -7.40 14.21 3.14
CA ILE A 3 -6.87 13.53 4.34
C ILE A 3 -6.33 14.55 5.35
N VAL A 4 -5.47 15.48 4.91
CA VAL A 4 -4.90 16.55 5.77
C VAL A 4 -5.98 17.51 6.27
N ARG A 5 -6.95 17.89 5.43
CA ARG A 5 -8.08 18.75 5.84
C ARG A 5 -8.94 18.10 6.92
N CYS A 6 -9.04 16.77 6.91
CA CYS A 6 -9.69 15.98 7.96
C CYS A 6 -8.79 15.71 9.17
N ARG A 7 -7.58 16.30 9.23
CA ARG A 7 -6.59 16.12 10.31
C ARG A 7 -6.15 14.66 10.52
N LEU A 8 -6.15 13.87 9.45
CA LEU A 8 -5.67 12.49 9.46
C LEU A 8 -4.18 12.43 9.09
N PRO A 9 -3.44 11.42 9.59
CA PRO A 9 -2.05 11.19 9.20
C PRO A 9 -1.97 10.84 7.70
N ASP A 10 -1.03 11.45 7.00
CA ASP A 10 -0.80 11.25 5.57
C ASP A 10 0.63 10.75 5.25
N ARG A 11 1.39 10.35 6.28
CA ARG A 11 2.77 9.85 6.15
C ARG A 11 2.90 8.45 6.71
N ILE A 12 3.83 7.70 6.12
CA ILE A 12 4.25 6.39 6.62
C ILE A 12 5.00 6.57 7.94
N PRO A 13 4.73 5.74 8.97
CA PRO A 13 5.47 5.82 10.24
C PRO A 13 6.98 5.60 10.04
N GLU A 14 7.81 6.44 10.65
CA GLU A 14 9.28 6.43 10.46
C GLU A 14 9.90 5.05 10.74
N LYS A 15 9.42 4.38 11.79
CA LYS A 15 9.92 3.08 12.25
C LYS A 15 9.47 1.88 11.40
N MET A 16 8.54 2.07 10.47
CA MET A 16 7.95 0.99 9.68
C MET A 16 8.66 0.88 8.33
N GLN A 17 9.23 -0.27 8.00
CA GLN A 17 9.95 -0.50 6.74
C GLN A 17 9.03 -1.17 5.70
N ALA A 18 9.38 -1.05 4.42
CA ALA A 18 8.64 -1.70 3.33
C ALA A 18 8.40 -3.20 3.55
N GLN A 19 9.41 -3.91 4.08
CA GLN A 19 9.31 -5.33 4.38
C GLN A 19 8.26 -5.65 5.46
N ASP A 20 8.02 -4.73 6.40
CA ASP A 20 7.01 -4.88 7.45
C ASP A 20 5.61 -4.83 6.84
N PHE A 21 5.38 -3.95 5.86
CA PHE A 21 4.12 -3.89 5.12
C PHE A 21 3.83 -5.20 4.41
N LEU A 22 4.77 -5.72 3.62
CA LEU A 22 4.56 -6.99 2.89
C LEU A 22 4.27 -8.15 3.83
N ARG A 23 5.03 -8.27 4.93
CA ARG A 23 4.81 -9.32 5.93
C ARG A 23 3.40 -9.25 6.51
N LEU A 24 2.94 -8.06 6.89
CA LEU A 24 1.62 -7.86 7.48
C LEU A 24 0.49 -8.06 6.46
N MET A 25 0.66 -7.59 5.22
CA MET A 25 -0.33 -7.76 4.15
C MET A 25 -0.52 -9.21 3.73
N ARG A 26 0.53 -10.03 3.76
CA ARG A 26 0.44 -11.47 3.43
C ARG A 26 -0.40 -12.28 4.41
N HIS A 27 -0.52 -11.82 5.66
CA HIS A 27 -1.37 -12.45 6.67
C HIS A 27 -2.82 -11.93 6.63
N ASP A 28 -3.12 -10.91 5.81
CA ASP A 28 -4.47 -10.38 5.67
C ASP A 28 -5.40 -11.39 4.96
N LYS A 29 -6.67 -11.42 5.39
CA LYS A 29 -7.71 -12.34 4.91
C LYS A 29 -8.02 -12.17 3.41
N LYS A 30 -7.50 -11.14 2.74
CA LYS A 30 -7.62 -10.94 1.29
C LYS A 30 -6.62 -11.73 0.44
N VAL A 31 -5.67 -12.44 1.05
CA VAL A 31 -4.79 -13.36 0.31
C VAL A 31 -5.54 -14.63 -0.08
N ARG A 32 -5.65 -14.90 -1.38
CA ARG A 32 -6.02 -16.24 -1.90
C ARG A 32 -4.76 -16.83 -2.53
N GLN A 33 -4.33 -18.01 -2.08
CA GLN A 33 -3.17 -18.74 -2.61
C GLN A 33 -1.82 -17.99 -2.52
N GLY A 34 -1.65 -17.08 -1.55
CA GLY A 34 -0.37 -16.36 -1.36
C GLY A 34 -0.22 -15.06 -2.15
N VAL A 35 -1.18 -14.73 -3.03
CA VAL A 35 -1.18 -13.49 -3.82
C VAL A 35 -1.96 -12.39 -3.10
N ILE A 36 -1.33 -11.22 -2.91
CA ILE A 36 -1.98 -10.05 -2.32
C ILE A 36 -2.95 -9.42 -3.32
N ARG A 37 -4.14 -9.06 -2.85
CA ARG A 37 -5.18 -8.39 -3.65
C ARG A 37 -5.27 -6.92 -3.28
N TYR A 38 -4.91 -6.05 -4.21
CA TYR A 38 -4.94 -4.60 -4.04
C TYR A 38 -6.25 -4.02 -4.56
N VAL A 39 -6.83 -3.10 -3.79
CA VAL A 39 -7.94 -2.27 -4.25
C VAL A 39 -7.35 -0.93 -4.67
N LEU A 40 -7.31 -0.67 -5.98
CA LEU A 40 -6.70 0.54 -6.54
C LEU A 40 -7.78 1.44 -7.16
N PRO A 41 -7.74 2.76 -6.89
CA PRO A 41 -8.62 3.71 -7.55
C PRO A 41 -8.20 3.91 -9.01
N GLU A 42 -9.10 3.66 -9.95
CA GLU A 42 -8.87 3.95 -11.38
C GLU A 42 -9.25 5.39 -11.73
N ARG A 43 -10.30 5.91 -11.07
CA ARG A 43 -10.78 7.29 -11.16
C ARG A 43 -11.66 7.60 -9.96
N LEU A 44 -12.01 8.87 -9.76
CA LEU A 44 -12.98 9.25 -8.73
C LEU A 44 -14.29 8.46 -8.91
N GLY A 45 -14.71 7.77 -7.86
CA GLY A 45 -15.90 6.92 -7.84
C GLY A 45 -15.76 5.55 -8.51
N LYS A 46 -14.57 5.13 -8.98
CA LYS A 46 -14.33 3.79 -9.54
C LYS A 46 -13.06 3.16 -8.97
N VAL A 47 -13.17 1.94 -8.48
CA VAL A 47 -12.06 1.15 -7.94
C VAL A 47 -12.01 -0.22 -8.63
N GLY A 48 -10.79 -0.72 -8.85
CA GLY A 48 -10.53 -2.06 -9.39
C GLY A 48 -9.85 -2.95 -8.36
N LEU A 49 -9.88 -4.26 -8.60
CA LEU A 49 -9.18 -5.27 -7.80
C LEU A 49 -8.04 -5.85 -8.65
N TYR A 50 -6.83 -5.76 -8.13
CA TYR A 50 -5.60 -6.14 -8.85
C TYR A 50 -4.84 -7.20 -8.05
N THR A 51 -4.27 -8.17 -8.76
CA THR A 51 -3.51 -9.31 -8.21
C THR A 51 -2.10 -9.42 -8.80
N ASP A 52 -1.81 -8.60 -9.79
CA ASP A 52 -0.65 -8.63 -10.68
C ASP A 52 0.43 -7.61 -10.28
N VAL A 53 0.37 -7.10 -9.05
CA VAL A 53 1.37 -6.19 -8.50
C VAL A 53 2.45 -6.99 -7.78
N SER A 54 3.70 -6.81 -8.20
CA SER A 54 4.84 -7.49 -7.59
C SER A 54 5.23 -6.90 -6.25
N ASP A 55 5.91 -7.71 -5.43
CA ASP A 55 6.42 -7.26 -4.12
C ASP A 55 7.48 -6.15 -4.28
N ASP A 56 8.30 -6.21 -5.33
CA ASP A 56 9.36 -5.23 -5.61
C ASP A 56 8.79 -3.85 -5.98
N GLU A 57 7.69 -3.82 -6.74
CA GLU A 57 6.97 -2.56 -7.04
C GLU A 57 6.43 -1.90 -5.77
N ILE A 58 5.90 -2.71 -4.84
CA ILE A 58 5.37 -2.22 -3.57
C ILE A 58 6.48 -1.72 -2.66
N ILE A 59 7.60 -2.43 -2.58
CA ILE A 59 8.75 -2.01 -1.79
C ILE A 59 9.27 -0.66 -2.31
N SER A 60 9.51 -0.57 -3.62
CA SER A 60 10.00 0.65 -4.26
C SER A 60 9.06 1.83 -4.01
N LEU A 61 7.75 1.61 -4.12
CA LEU A 61 6.74 2.64 -3.86
C LEU A 61 6.76 3.11 -2.39
N ILE A 62 6.88 2.18 -1.43
CA ILE A 62 6.91 2.54 -0.01
C ILE A 62 8.17 3.33 0.34
N ASP A 63 9.32 2.94 -0.21
CA ASP A 63 10.58 3.63 0.02
C ASP A 63 10.57 5.04 -0.61
N GLU A 64 9.99 5.19 -1.81
CA GLU A 64 9.75 6.49 -2.43
C GLU A 64 8.84 7.39 -1.56
N LEU A 65 7.73 6.83 -1.04
CA LEU A 65 6.80 7.57 -0.18
C LEU A 65 7.40 7.93 1.19
N LYS A 66 8.35 7.14 1.70
CA LYS A 66 9.13 7.50 2.90
C LYS A 66 10.18 8.59 2.60
N GLY A 67 10.48 8.86 1.34
CA GLY A 67 11.54 9.80 0.94
C GLY A 67 12.95 9.24 1.10
N ILE A 68 13.09 7.91 1.10
CA ILE A 68 14.38 7.23 1.06
C ILE A 68 14.81 7.22 -0.42
N LYS A 69 15.63 8.19 -0.81
CA LYS A 69 16.32 8.21 -2.11
C LYS A 69 17.67 7.54 -2.00
#